data_AF-A0A0E3PEV4-F1
#
_entry.id   AF-A0A0E3PEV4-F1
#
_cell.length_a   1.000
_cell.length_b   1.000
_cell.length_c   1.000
_cell.angle_alpha   90.00
_cell.angle_beta   90.00
_cell.angle_gamma   90.00
#
_symmetry.space_group_name_H-M   'P 1'
#
loop_
_entity.id
_entity.type
_entity.pdbx_description
1 polymer ?
#
loop_
_entity_poly.entity_id
_entity_poly.type
_entity_poly.pdbx_seq_one_letter_code
_entity_poly.pdbx_strand_id
1 'polypeptide(L)'
;MTDINPENVNNSKITIICSAPDLASQNIKTHLLELREWKDLKLPPESGFSAARESADGKFRLVDIEEIHVFQDGLDKKLEAVGLPAKLIIFASKHRSKEEVKSLTVHCTGNPSNEARLGGHPRELAVSSPPAMKSILGEMKRLAEAKGLDYDVTLEVTHHGPTELTVPSLYAEIGSTEGQWEEPVPGEIVARAILAVSLEKVPTAIGFGGGHYAMRQTGLLLETAVSFGHNFPKYQLEFVDEALIRQAVEKSNAEFAYFDRKSMKSADRKRISEILEGLGLKVLKESEIRGKYGREK
;
A
#
# COMPACT_ATOMS: atom_id res chain seq x y z
N MET A 1 -0.11 -18.81 -18.52
CA MET A 1 -1.25 -19.31 -17.76
C MET A 1 -0.69 -20.20 -16.68
N THR A 2 -0.48 -19.63 -15.49
CA THR A 2 -0.08 -20.42 -14.31
C THR A 2 -1.32 -21.14 -13.81
N ASP A 3 -1.25 -22.45 -13.72
CA ASP A 3 -2.29 -23.31 -13.17
C ASP A 3 -2.46 -22.99 -11.69
N ILE A 4 -3.38 -22.07 -11.37
CA ILE A 4 -3.78 -21.79 -9.99
C ILE A 4 -4.58 -23.00 -9.53
N ASN A 5 -4.02 -23.78 -8.60
CA ASN A 5 -4.71 -24.91 -7.99
C ASN A 5 -6.04 -24.43 -7.35
N PRO A 6 -7.21 -24.95 -7.76
CA PRO A 6 -8.51 -24.52 -7.25
C PRO A 6 -8.65 -24.58 -5.72
N GLU A 7 -7.92 -25.48 -5.06
CA GLU A 7 -7.87 -25.56 -3.60
C GLU A 7 -7.18 -24.34 -2.94
N ASN A 8 -6.22 -23.71 -3.62
CA ASN A 8 -5.50 -22.52 -3.13
C ASN A 8 -6.39 -21.26 -3.14
N VAL A 9 -7.33 -21.16 -4.07
CA VAL A 9 -8.25 -20.00 -4.16
C VAL A 9 -9.18 -19.94 -2.94
N ASN A 10 -9.71 -21.09 -2.51
CA ASN A 10 -10.66 -21.19 -1.40
C ASN A 10 -9.99 -21.00 -0.02
N ASN A 11 -8.65 -21.06 0.05
CA ASN A 11 -7.87 -20.89 1.28
C ASN A 11 -7.02 -19.59 1.33
N SER A 12 -7.12 -18.73 0.31
CA SER A 12 -6.37 -17.48 0.23
C SER A 12 -6.90 -16.43 1.24
N LYS A 13 -6.02 -15.90 2.09
CA LYS A 13 -6.37 -14.99 3.20
C LYS A 13 -5.68 -13.64 3.07
N ILE A 14 -6.18 -12.64 3.81
CA ILE A 14 -5.45 -11.38 3.98
C ILE A 14 -4.29 -11.65 4.93
N THR A 15 -3.06 -11.50 4.45
CA THR A 15 -1.85 -11.81 5.21
C THR A 15 -1.19 -10.51 5.64
N ILE A 16 -1.04 -10.33 6.95
CA ILE A 16 -0.35 -9.20 7.57
C ILE A 16 1.07 -9.65 7.88
N ILE A 17 2.06 -8.93 7.36
CA ILE A 17 3.48 -9.21 7.55
C ILE A 17 4.01 -8.30 8.65
N CYS A 18 4.63 -8.92 9.66
CA CYS A 18 5.31 -8.23 10.73
C CYS A 18 6.80 -8.57 10.72
N SER A 19 7.64 -7.56 10.81
CA SER A 19 9.10 -7.68 10.67
C SER A 19 9.76 -7.48 12.03
N ALA A 20 10.50 -8.48 12.52
CA ALA A 20 11.22 -8.42 13.80
C ALA A 20 12.13 -7.19 13.97
N PRO A 21 12.94 -6.77 12.97
CA PRO A 21 13.80 -5.58 13.10
C PRO A 21 13.07 -4.23 12.98
N ASP A 22 11.75 -4.22 12.92
CA ASP A 22 10.95 -3.00 12.76
C ASP A 22 10.09 -2.72 14.01
N LEU A 23 10.45 -1.65 14.73
CA LEU A 23 9.78 -1.25 15.97
C LEU A 23 8.30 -0.89 15.77
N ALA A 24 7.95 -0.18 14.69
CA ALA A 24 6.55 0.13 14.39
C ALA A 24 5.78 -1.14 14.05
N SER A 25 6.42 -2.06 13.31
CA SER A 25 5.84 -3.37 13.00
C SER A 25 5.55 -4.18 14.27
N GLN A 26 6.47 -4.22 15.23
CA GLN A 26 6.26 -4.90 16.51
C GLN A 26 5.18 -4.22 17.38
N ASN A 27 5.12 -2.89 17.36
CA ASN A 27 4.06 -2.13 18.02
C ASN A 27 2.67 -2.47 17.42
N ILE A 28 2.53 -2.37 16.10
CA ILE A 28 1.28 -2.74 15.40
C ILE A 28 0.91 -4.19 15.67
N LYS A 29 1.89 -5.12 15.60
CA LYS A 29 1.71 -6.54 15.91
C LYS A 29 1.15 -6.76 17.30
N THR A 30 1.68 -6.07 18.30
CA THR A 30 1.23 -6.19 19.70
C THR A 30 -0.27 -5.90 19.78
N HIS A 31 -0.71 -4.80 19.18
CA HIS A 31 -2.14 -4.47 19.15
C HIS A 31 -2.97 -5.41 18.27
N LEU A 32 -2.44 -5.91 17.15
CA LEU A 32 -3.13 -6.93 16.34
C LEU A 32 -3.43 -8.19 17.16
N LEU A 33 -2.49 -8.62 18.00
CA LEU A 33 -2.63 -9.79 18.87
C LEU A 33 -3.62 -9.56 20.03
N GLU A 34 -3.76 -8.32 20.51
CA GLU A 34 -4.72 -7.95 21.56
C GLU A 34 -6.15 -7.81 21.04
N LEU A 35 -6.31 -7.36 19.80
CA LEU A 35 -7.62 -6.98 19.25
C LEU A 35 -8.50 -8.17 18.85
N ARG A 36 -7.93 -9.37 18.72
CA ARG A 36 -8.64 -10.60 18.34
C ARG A 36 -7.95 -11.85 18.84
N GLU A 37 -8.69 -12.96 18.84
CA GLU A 37 -8.13 -14.28 19.05
C GLU A 37 -7.39 -14.81 17.80
N TRP A 38 -6.23 -15.40 18.05
CA TRP A 38 -5.34 -15.95 17.04
C TRP A 38 -4.95 -17.38 17.40
N LYS A 39 -4.94 -18.26 16.40
CA LYS A 39 -4.49 -19.64 16.50
C LYS A 39 -3.15 -19.79 15.80
N ASP A 40 -2.16 -20.33 16.50
CA ASP A 40 -0.86 -20.63 15.90
C ASP A 40 -1.00 -21.69 14.80
N LEU A 41 -0.30 -21.44 13.69
CA LEU A 41 -0.16 -22.36 12.57
C LEU A 41 1.21 -23.05 12.67
N LYS A 42 1.24 -24.34 12.36
CA LYS A 42 2.50 -25.07 12.26
C LYS A 42 3.20 -24.67 10.97
N LEU A 43 4.42 -24.18 11.08
CA LEU A 43 5.29 -23.88 9.96
C LEU A 43 6.27 -25.02 9.71
N PRO A 44 6.59 -25.34 8.44
CA PRO A 44 7.75 -26.14 8.11
C PRO A 44 9.04 -25.52 8.69
N PRO A 45 10.02 -26.32 9.15
CA PRO A 45 11.28 -25.80 9.69
C PRO A 45 12.03 -24.87 8.71
N GLU A 46 11.90 -25.10 7.40
CA GLU A 46 12.56 -24.34 6.34
C GLU A 46 11.64 -23.26 5.74
N SER A 47 10.60 -22.84 6.45
CA SER A 47 9.60 -21.90 5.90
C SER A 47 10.14 -20.49 5.65
N GLY A 48 11.22 -20.08 6.34
CA GLY A 48 11.71 -18.71 6.34
C GLY A 48 10.82 -17.74 7.15
N PHE A 49 9.80 -18.24 7.86
CA PHE A 49 8.93 -17.45 8.74
C PHE A 49 9.14 -17.90 10.19
N SER A 50 9.20 -16.95 11.12
CA SER A 50 9.41 -17.28 12.53
C SER A 50 8.12 -17.64 13.26
N ALA A 51 6.98 -17.12 12.80
CA ALA A 51 5.67 -17.54 13.26
C ALA A 51 4.58 -17.24 12.23
N ALA A 52 3.51 -18.02 12.26
CA ALA A 52 2.29 -17.76 11.51
C ALA A 52 1.07 -18.04 12.38
N ARG A 53 0.06 -17.17 12.29
CA ARG A 53 -1.18 -17.26 13.07
C ARG A 53 -2.38 -16.98 12.19
N GLU A 54 -3.49 -17.60 12.50
CA GLU A 54 -4.77 -17.36 11.83
C GLU A 54 -5.78 -16.77 12.81
N SER A 55 -6.55 -15.78 12.37
CA SER A 55 -7.62 -15.22 13.19
C SER A 55 -8.77 -16.21 13.35
N ALA A 56 -9.49 -16.15 14.48
CA ALA A 56 -10.60 -17.08 14.77
C ALA A 56 -11.72 -17.09 13.69
N ASP A 57 -11.94 -15.96 13.02
CA ASP A 57 -12.89 -15.81 11.91
C ASP A 57 -12.34 -16.32 10.54
N GLY A 58 -11.08 -16.75 10.50
CA GLY A 58 -10.39 -17.22 9.31
C GLY A 58 -10.13 -16.14 8.26
N LYS A 59 -10.42 -14.85 8.52
CA LYS A 59 -10.26 -13.77 7.54
C LYS A 59 -8.81 -13.36 7.35
N PHE A 60 -8.00 -13.42 8.40
CA PHE A 60 -6.63 -12.92 8.41
C PHE A 60 -5.61 -13.97 8.81
N ARG A 61 -4.40 -13.77 8.29
CA ARG A 61 -3.19 -14.42 8.75
C ARG A 61 -2.19 -13.36 9.20
N LEU A 62 -1.48 -13.62 10.29
CA LEU A 62 -0.36 -12.81 10.77
C LEU A 62 0.91 -13.65 10.60
N VAL A 63 1.90 -13.13 9.87
CA VAL A 63 3.16 -13.84 9.59
C VAL A 63 4.32 -12.97 10.03
N ASP A 64 5.20 -13.56 10.83
CA ASP A 64 6.42 -12.94 11.32
C ASP A 64 7.62 -13.32 10.43
N ILE A 65 8.38 -12.31 10.02
CA ILE A 65 9.68 -12.45 9.34
C ILE A 65 10.80 -11.89 10.23
N GLU A 66 12.00 -12.44 10.10
CA GLU A 66 13.18 -11.98 10.83
C GLU A 66 14.01 -10.96 10.02
N GLU A 67 13.72 -10.83 8.73
CA GLU A 67 14.39 -9.90 7.83
C GLU A 67 13.63 -8.59 7.63
N ILE A 68 14.33 -7.60 7.05
CA ILE A 68 13.72 -6.33 6.66
C ILE A 68 12.80 -6.56 5.45
N HIS A 69 11.52 -6.23 5.64
CA HIS A 69 10.42 -6.45 4.68
C HIS A 69 10.63 -5.85 3.28
N VAL A 70 11.35 -4.72 3.13
CA VAL A 70 11.55 -4.09 1.81
C VAL A 70 12.37 -4.94 0.84
N PHE A 71 13.13 -5.92 1.33
CA PHE A 71 13.96 -6.82 0.52
C PHE A 71 13.29 -8.19 0.27
N GLN A 72 12.00 -8.33 0.57
CA GLN A 72 11.28 -9.60 0.46
C GLN A 72 10.59 -9.78 -0.90
N ASP A 73 11.36 -9.69 -1.99
CA ASP A 73 10.87 -10.06 -3.32
C ASP A 73 10.45 -11.53 -3.36
N GLY A 74 9.36 -11.83 -4.08
CA GLY A 74 8.77 -13.17 -4.17
C GLY A 74 8.14 -13.69 -2.87
N LEU A 75 7.83 -12.80 -1.91
CA LEU A 75 7.23 -13.20 -0.62
C LEU A 75 5.90 -13.93 -0.79
N ASP A 76 5.07 -13.52 -1.76
CA ASP A 76 3.82 -14.20 -2.09
C ASP A 76 4.04 -15.67 -2.51
N LYS A 77 5.05 -15.94 -3.33
CA LYS A 77 5.45 -17.29 -3.71
C LYS A 77 6.00 -18.09 -2.53
N LYS A 78 6.80 -17.46 -1.66
CA LYS A 78 7.31 -18.10 -0.43
C LYS A 78 6.16 -18.51 0.50
N LEU A 79 5.17 -17.63 0.68
CA LEU A 79 3.95 -17.91 1.43
C LEU A 79 3.16 -19.07 0.83
N GLU A 80 2.95 -19.08 -0.49
CA GLU A 80 2.26 -20.17 -1.17
C GLU A 80 2.99 -21.51 -1.02
N ALA A 81 4.32 -21.52 -1.15
CA ALA A 81 5.15 -22.73 -1.05
C ALA A 81 5.05 -23.44 0.31
N VAL A 82 4.71 -22.71 1.38
CA VAL A 82 4.53 -23.26 2.73
C VAL A 82 3.05 -23.46 3.09
N GLY A 83 2.15 -23.42 2.11
CA GLY A 83 0.71 -23.64 2.29
C GLY A 83 -0.04 -22.44 2.89
N LEU A 84 0.52 -21.24 2.75
CA LEU A 84 -0.07 -19.99 3.26
C LEU A 84 -0.42 -19.01 2.12
N PRO A 85 -1.18 -19.41 1.08
CA PRO A 85 -1.51 -18.51 -0.02
C PRO A 85 -2.22 -17.24 0.49
N ALA A 86 -1.88 -16.10 -0.10
CA ALA A 86 -2.42 -14.80 0.22
C ALA A 86 -3.26 -14.23 -0.94
N LYS A 87 -4.35 -13.55 -0.61
CA LYS A 87 -5.11 -12.74 -1.60
C LYS A 87 -4.84 -11.24 -1.50
N LEU A 88 -4.24 -10.83 -0.38
CA LEU A 88 -3.75 -9.48 -0.10
C LEU A 88 -2.59 -9.62 0.89
N ILE A 89 -1.51 -8.88 0.68
CA ILE A 89 -0.42 -8.74 1.63
C ILE A 89 -0.42 -7.31 2.19
N ILE A 90 -0.42 -7.18 3.51
CA ILE A 90 -0.31 -5.88 4.19
C ILE A 90 0.97 -5.90 5.01
N PHE A 91 1.92 -5.03 4.68
CA PHE A 91 3.11 -4.83 5.49
C PHE A 91 2.80 -3.83 6.60
N ALA A 92 2.83 -4.27 7.85
CA ALA A 92 2.82 -3.38 9.00
C ALA A 92 4.26 -2.90 9.22
N SER A 93 4.53 -1.61 9.06
CA SER A 93 5.90 -1.11 8.86
C SER A 93 6.10 0.27 9.50
N LYS A 94 7.36 0.67 9.63
CA LYS A 94 7.72 2.06 9.90
C LYS A 94 7.87 2.87 8.61
N HIS A 95 7.46 4.13 8.67
CA HIS A 95 7.94 5.14 7.75
C HIS A 95 9.11 5.89 8.40
N ARG A 96 10.15 6.21 7.63
CA ARG A 96 11.26 7.07 8.05
C ARG A 96 11.39 8.26 7.09
N SER A 97 11.30 9.46 7.65
CA SER A 97 11.40 10.72 6.91
C SER A 97 12.43 11.64 7.57
N LYS A 98 13.16 12.43 6.78
CA LYS A 98 14.13 13.42 7.31
C LYS A 98 13.42 14.63 7.91
N GLU A 99 12.18 14.84 7.50
CA GLU A 99 11.31 15.93 7.89
C GLU A 99 10.59 15.64 9.22
N GLU A 100 10.76 14.41 9.75
CA GLU A 100 10.29 13.96 11.07
C GLU A 100 8.79 14.21 11.33
N VAL A 101 7.99 14.20 10.25
CA VAL A 101 6.54 14.41 10.31
C VAL A 101 5.87 13.20 10.95
N LYS A 102 5.12 13.43 12.03
CA LYS A 102 4.25 12.41 12.65
C LYS A 102 3.18 12.01 11.65
N SER A 103 3.19 10.76 11.19
CA SER A 103 2.32 10.36 10.08
C SER A 103 1.77 8.93 10.16
N LEU A 104 0.49 8.86 9.83
CA LEU A 104 -0.39 7.76 9.43
C LEU A 104 -0.31 7.42 7.95
N THR A 105 0.45 6.43 7.45
CA THR A 105 0.62 6.31 5.98
C THR A 105 0.20 4.98 5.36
N VAL A 106 -0.17 5.05 4.06
CA VAL A 106 -0.29 3.88 3.19
C VAL A 106 0.28 4.15 1.80
N HIS A 107 0.91 3.14 1.20
CA HIS A 107 1.35 3.17 -0.21
C HIS A 107 1.52 1.78 -0.78
N CYS A 108 1.68 1.73 -2.10
CA CYS A 108 2.15 0.55 -2.81
C CYS A 108 3.64 0.70 -3.16
N THR A 109 4.33 -0.42 -3.33
CA THR A 109 5.77 -0.46 -3.61
C THR A 109 6.08 -0.47 -5.10
N GLY A 110 7.29 -0.04 -5.44
CA GLY A 110 7.74 0.12 -6.82
C GLY A 110 8.96 1.02 -6.92
N ASN A 111 9.83 0.76 -7.89
CA ASN A 111 10.98 1.59 -8.20
C ASN A 111 10.86 2.17 -9.62
N PRO A 112 10.34 3.39 -9.78
CA PRO A 112 10.17 3.97 -11.11
C PRO A 112 11.51 4.33 -11.79
N SER A 113 12.59 4.56 -11.04
CA SER A 113 13.89 4.93 -11.61
C SER A 113 14.70 3.70 -12.07
N ASN A 114 15.90 3.96 -12.58
CA ASN A 114 16.88 2.91 -12.91
C ASN A 114 17.63 2.36 -11.68
N GLU A 115 17.19 2.71 -10.48
CA GLU A 115 17.81 2.28 -9.22
C GLU A 115 16.76 1.70 -8.29
N ALA A 116 17.16 0.71 -7.49
CA ALA A 116 16.34 0.07 -6.46
C ALA A 116 17.14 -0.02 -5.15
N ARG A 117 17.36 1.14 -4.51
CA ARG A 117 18.27 1.23 -3.34
C ARG A 117 17.72 0.56 -2.09
N LEU A 118 16.40 0.47 -1.97
CA LEU A 118 15.71 -0.11 -0.82
C LEU A 118 14.85 -1.29 -1.26
N GLY A 119 15.50 -2.28 -1.87
CA GLY A 119 14.87 -3.52 -2.32
C GLY A 119 14.04 -3.39 -3.59
N GLY A 120 13.60 -4.53 -4.12
CA GLY A 120 12.96 -4.60 -5.42
C GLY A 120 13.92 -4.51 -6.59
N HIS A 121 13.34 -4.50 -7.79
CA HIS A 121 14.03 -4.33 -9.06
C HIS A 121 13.78 -2.92 -9.62
N PRO A 122 14.77 -2.30 -10.30
CA PRO A 122 14.55 -1.06 -11.03
C PRO A 122 13.46 -1.22 -12.09
N ARG A 123 12.73 -0.13 -12.38
CA ARG A 123 11.67 -0.08 -13.42
C ARG A 123 10.52 -1.06 -13.18
N GLU A 124 10.33 -1.52 -11.96
CA GLU A 124 9.29 -2.47 -11.61
C GLU A 124 8.39 -1.94 -10.50
N LEU A 125 7.09 -2.22 -10.61
CA LEU A 125 6.06 -1.88 -9.64
C LEU A 125 5.46 -3.17 -9.05
N ALA A 126 5.08 -3.20 -7.77
CA ALA A 126 4.33 -4.33 -7.22
C ALA A 126 2.84 -4.25 -7.63
N VAL A 127 2.09 -5.36 -7.54
CA VAL A 127 0.63 -5.29 -7.65
C VAL A 127 0.07 -4.55 -6.43
N SER A 128 -0.68 -3.49 -6.67
CA SER A 128 -1.29 -2.63 -5.64
C SER A 128 -2.70 -3.06 -5.28
N SER A 129 -3.21 -2.62 -4.13
CA SER A 129 -4.63 -2.79 -3.74
C SER A 129 -5.29 -1.46 -3.41
N PRO A 130 -5.77 -0.71 -4.42
CA PRO A 130 -6.47 0.55 -4.22
C PRO A 130 -7.69 0.45 -3.27
N PRO A 131 -8.53 -0.61 -3.31
CA PRO A 131 -9.57 -0.83 -2.30
C PRO A 131 -9.05 -0.84 -0.87
N ALA A 132 -7.99 -1.62 -0.61
CA ALA A 132 -7.42 -1.77 0.72
C ALA A 132 -6.76 -0.46 1.19
N MET A 133 -6.00 0.21 0.31
CA MET A 133 -5.40 1.52 0.61
C MET A 133 -6.46 2.55 1.02
N LYS A 134 -7.57 2.62 0.28
CA LYS A 134 -8.68 3.53 0.63
C LYS A 134 -9.30 3.18 1.97
N SER A 135 -9.59 1.91 2.19
CA SER A 135 -10.23 1.43 3.41
C SER A 135 -9.37 1.71 4.64
N ILE A 136 -8.08 1.36 4.57
CA ILE A 136 -7.15 1.48 5.69
C ILE A 136 -6.88 2.95 5.99
N LEU A 137 -6.56 3.77 4.98
CA LEU A 137 -6.26 5.19 5.22
C LEU A 137 -7.50 5.95 5.72
N GLY A 138 -8.69 5.65 5.19
CA GLY A 138 -9.94 6.22 5.67
C GLY A 138 -10.22 5.87 7.13
N GLU A 139 -9.97 4.62 7.53
CA GLU A 139 -10.17 4.19 8.91
C GLU A 139 -9.11 4.77 9.86
N MET A 140 -7.83 4.84 9.44
CA MET A 140 -6.79 5.56 10.17
C MET A 140 -7.20 7.02 10.42
N LYS A 141 -7.71 7.71 9.39
CA LYS A 141 -8.16 9.10 9.49
C LYS A 141 -9.29 9.25 10.52
N ARG A 142 -10.31 8.40 10.41
CA ARG A 142 -11.46 8.39 11.32
C ARG A 142 -11.04 8.16 12.78
N LEU A 143 -10.17 7.18 13.02
CA LEU A 143 -9.71 6.82 14.36
C LEU A 143 -8.76 7.87 14.95
N ALA A 144 -7.86 8.43 14.15
CA ALA A 144 -6.97 9.51 14.56
C ALA A 144 -7.77 10.74 15.00
N GLU A 145 -8.77 11.15 14.21
CA GLU A 145 -9.67 12.26 14.58
C GLU A 145 -10.47 11.96 15.85
N ALA A 146 -11.04 10.75 15.97
CA ALA A 146 -11.81 10.34 17.14
C ALA A 146 -10.98 10.34 18.44
N LYS A 147 -9.67 10.09 18.35
CA LYS A 147 -8.74 10.11 19.49
C LYS A 147 -8.02 11.45 19.66
N GLY A 148 -8.28 12.44 18.81
CA GLY A 148 -7.55 13.72 18.82
C GLY A 148 -6.04 13.56 18.58
N LEU A 149 -5.64 12.56 17.79
CA LEU A 149 -4.25 12.25 17.53
C LEU A 149 -3.65 13.28 16.55
N ASP A 150 -2.56 13.92 16.97
CA ASP A 150 -1.82 14.93 16.19
C ASP A 150 -0.85 14.26 15.19
N TYR A 151 -1.40 13.58 14.18
CA TYR A 151 -0.67 12.89 13.12
C TYR A 151 -1.29 13.21 11.75
N ASP A 152 -0.45 13.45 10.76
CA ASP A 152 -0.89 13.55 9.36
C ASP A 152 -1.28 12.16 8.86
N VAL A 153 -2.51 12.00 8.37
CA VAL A 153 -2.95 10.74 7.75
C VAL A 153 -2.95 10.90 6.24
N THR A 154 -2.00 10.26 5.57
CA THR A 154 -1.71 10.53 4.16
C THR A 154 -1.28 9.31 3.35
N LEU A 155 -1.52 9.35 2.05
CA LEU A 155 -0.81 8.48 1.13
C LEU A 155 0.69 8.79 1.12
N GLU A 156 1.48 7.81 0.72
CA GLU A 156 2.80 8.04 0.15
C GLU A 156 2.82 7.68 -1.34
N VAL A 157 3.79 8.24 -2.05
CA VAL A 157 4.05 7.87 -3.43
C VAL A 157 4.62 6.46 -3.56
N THR A 158 4.59 5.90 -4.77
CA THR A 158 5.19 4.60 -5.03
C THR A 158 6.71 4.66 -4.91
N HIS A 159 7.26 3.88 -3.99
CA HIS A 159 8.70 3.82 -3.74
C HIS A 159 9.10 2.50 -3.07
N HIS A 160 10.41 2.20 -3.13
CA HIS A 160 11.08 1.03 -2.54
C HIS A 160 10.50 -0.34 -2.92
N GLY A 161 11.14 -1.40 -2.45
CA GLY A 161 10.71 -2.78 -2.63
C GLY A 161 9.82 -3.31 -1.50
N PRO A 162 9.33 -4.54 -1.60
CA PRO A 162 9.55 -5.46 -2.72
C PRO A 162 8.75 -5.04 -3.96
N THR A 163 9.22 -5.40 -5.14
CA THR A 163 8.51 -5.16 -6.42
C THR A 163 8.05 -6.44 -7.09
N GLU A 164 8.72 -7.56 -6.82
CA GLU A 164 8.35 -8.87 -7.33
C GLU A 164 7.23 -9.49 -6.47
N LEU A 165 6.05 -8.87 -6.49
CA LEU A 165 4.83 -9.39 -5.87
C LEU A 165 3.69 -9.40 -6.89
N THR A 166 3.11 -10.58 -7.09
CA THR A 166 1.95 -10.82 -7.96
C THR A 166 0.63 -10.76 -7.19
N VAL A 167 0.65 -11.07 -5.90
CA VAL A 167 -0.49 -10.83 -5.00
C VAL A 167 -0.57 -9.33 -4.68
N PRO A 168 -1.77 -8.71 -4.72
CA PRO A 168 -1.94 -7.32 -4.33
C PRO A 168 -1.35 -7.03 -2.95
N SER A 169 -0.63 -5.92 -2.84
CA SER A 169 0.06 -5.54 -1.60
C SER A 169 0.01 -4.04 -1.33
N LEU A 170 0.19 -3.70 -0.06
CA LEU A 170 0.42 -2.34 0.39
C LEU A 170 1.21 -2.32 1.70
N TYR A 171 1.71 -1.14 2.01
CA TYR A 171 2.27 -0.78 3.31
C TYR A 171 1.25 0.03 4.11
N ALA A 172 1.21 -0.21 5.42
CA ALA A 172 0.45 0.54 6.39
C ALA A 172 1.39 0.88 7.55
N GLU A 173 1.71 2.17 7.70
CA GLU A 173 2.90 2.57 8.45
C GLU A 173 2.66 3.62 9.51
N ILE A 174 3.62 3.69 10.44
CA ILE A 174 3.75 4.75 11.43
C ILE A 174 5.05 5.49 11.15
N GLY A 175 4.97 6.81 10.98
CA GLY A 175 6.11 7.69 10.75
C GLY A 175 6.26 8.76 11.82
N SER A 176 7.44 9.37 11.98
CA SER A 176 8.63 9.19 11.12
C SER A 176 9.92 8.84 11.89
N THR A 177 9.86 8.75 13.22
CA THR A 177 11.02 8.48 14.09
C THR A 177 10.72 7.38 15.09
N GLU A 178 11.75 6.89 15.78
CA GLU A 178 11.66 5.85 16.81
C GLU A 178 10.63 6.20 17.90
N GLY A 179 10.57 7.47 18.31
CA GLY A 179 9.56 7.92 19.27
C GLY A 179 8.14 7.64 18.78
N GLN A 180 7.83 7.90 17.51
CA GLN A 180 6.50 7.63 16.94
C GLN A 180 6.26 6.12 16.75
N TRP A 181 7.29 5.36 16.40
CA TRP A 181 7.17 3.92 16.12
C TRP A 181 6.78 3.11 17.36
N GLU A 182 7.18 3.57 18.54
CA GLU A 182 6.86 2.91 19.82
C GLU A 182 5.61 3.49 20.49
N GLU A 183 5.02 4.58 19.98
CA GLU A 183 3.81 5.16 20.55
C GLU A 183 2.61 4.18 20.44
N PRO A 184 1.98 3.77 21.55
CA PRO A 184 0.92 2.75 21.50
C PRO A 184 -0.34 3.19 20.74
N VAL A 185 -0.71 4.47 20.81
CA VAL A 185 -1.96 4.95 20.18
C VAL A 185 -1.91 4.86 18.65
N PRO A 186 -0.85 5.34 17.95
CA PRO A 186 -0.60 5.03 16.55
C PRO A 186 -0.64 3.54 16.23
N GLY A 187 0.04 2.71 17.02
CA GLY A 187 0.06 1.25 16.88
C GLY A 187 -1.35 0.64 16.88
N GLU A 188 -2.17 1.02 17.85
CA GLU A 188 -3.56 0.59 17.98
C GLU A 188 -4.41 1.05 16.78
N ILE A 189 -4.24 2.30 16.34
CA ILE A 189 -4.99 2.87 15.20
C ILE A 189 -4.67 2.11 13.92
N VAL A 190 -3.38 1.91 13.61
CA VAL A 190 -2.96 1.18 12.41
C VAL A 190 -3.44 -0.27 12.47
N ALA A 191 -3.30 -0.94 13.61
CA ALA A 191 -3.80 -2.30 13.81
C ALA A 191 -5.31 -2.40 13.55
N ARG A 192 -6.13 -1.51 14.15
CA ARG A 192 -7.58 -1.46 13.92
C ARG A 192 -7.93 -1.19 12.47
N ALA A 193 -7.23 -0.27 11.82
CA ALA A 193 -7.45 0.05 10.42
C ALA A 193 -7.16 -1.14 9.49
N ILE A 194 -6.08 -1.88 9.75
CA ILE A 194 -5.74 -3.12 9.03
C ILE A 194 -6.85 -4.17 9.23
N LEU A 195 -7.35 -4.36 10.45
CA LEU A 195 -8.41 -5.35 10.72
C LEU A 195 -9.78 -4.96 10.13
N ALA A 196 -10.02 -3.66 9.93
CA ALA A 196 -11.20 -3.11 9.29
C ALA A 196 -11.14 -3.13 7.75
N VAL A 197 -10.05 -3.62 7.15
CA VAL A 197 -9.84 -3.56 5.70
C VAL A 197 -11.02 -4.18 4.91
N SER A 198 -11.50 -3.39 3.94
CA SER A 198 -12.45 -3.77 2.91
C SER A 198 -11.76 -3.87 1.56
N LEU A 199 -12.19 -4.86 0.77
CA LEU A 199 -11.76 -5.09 -0.61
C LEU A 199 -12.85 -4.72 -1.62
N GLU A 200 -13.85 -3.95 -1.20
CA GLU A 200 -14.91 -3.46 -2.09
C GLU A 200 -14.30 -2.62 -3.22
N LYS A 201 -14.74 -2.88 -4.45
CA LYS A 201 -14.19 -2.24 -5.64
C LYS A 201 -14.42 -0.72 -5.59
N VAL A 202 -13.37 0.04 -5.91
CA VAL A 202 -13.39 1.51 -5.91
C VAL A 202 -12.89 2.03 -7.26
N PRO A 203 -13.41 3.17 -7.76
CA PRO A 203 -12.85 3.85 -8.91
C PRO A 203 -11.38 4.17 -8.66
N THR A 204 -10.49 3.67 -9.52
CA THR A 204 -9.04 3.74 -9.28
C THR A 204 -8.35 4.68 -10.25
N ALA A 205 -7.50 5.55 -9.72
CA ALA A 205 -6.65 6.46 -10.47
C ALA A 205 -5.17 6.09 -10.38
N ILE A 206 -4.41 6.45 -11.42
CA ILE A 206 -2.94 6.64 -11.31
C ILE A 206 -2.68 8.12 -11.03
N GLY A 207 -1.86 8.42 -10.03
CA GLY A 207 -1.52 9.80 -9.69
C GLY A 207 -0.16 10.23 -10.25
N PHE A 208 -0.09 11.46 -10.75
CA PHE A 208 1.15 12.07 -11.23
C PHE A 208 1.33 13.47 -10.63
N GLY A 209 2.56 13.78 -10.21
CA GLY A 209 2.90 15.01 -9.53
C GLY A 209 2.69 14.92 -8.01
N GLY A 210 3.04 16.01 -7.34
CA GLY A 210 3.04 16.15 -5.89
C GLY A 210 4.43 15.92 -5.30
N GLY A 211 4.49 16.02 -3.96
CA GLY A 211 5.63 15.58 -3.17
C GLY A 211 5.49 14.12 -2.73
N HIS A 212 6.37 13.70 -1.82
CA HIS A 212 6.40 12.33 -1.29
C HIS A 212 5.08 11.88 -0.65
N TYR A 213 4.41 12.77 0.07
CA TYR A 213 3.14 12.49 0.77
C TYR A 213 1.88 12.65 -0.10
N ALA A 214 2.01 12.85 -1.42
CA ALA A 214 0.87 12.85 -2.36
C ALA A 214 -0.40 13.62 -1.89
N MET A 215 -0.23 14.78 -1.25
CA MET A 215 -1.29 15.45 -0.47
C MET A 215 -2.61 15.70 -1.22
N ARG A 216 -2.55 16.01 -2.52
CA ARG A 216 -3.77 16.22 -3.32
C ARG A 216 -4.49 14.89 -3.59
N GLN A 217 -3.75 13.83 -3.85
CA GLN A 217 -4.26 12.48 -4.01
C GLN A 217 -4.86 11.98 -2.69
N THR A 218 -4.20 12.24 -1.55
CA THR A 218 -4.75 11.99 -0.21
C THR A 218 -6.12 12.66 -0.03
N GLY A 219 -6.22 13.96 -0.32
CA GLY A 219 -7.49 14.70 -0.22
C GLY A 219 -8.59 14.10 -1.11
N LEU A 220 -8.27 13.78 -2.37
CA LEU A 220 -9.23 13.14 -3.28
C LEU A 220 -9.67 11.75 -2.76
N LEU A 221 -8.75 10.94 -2.24
CA LEU A 221 -9.06 9.62 -1.69
C LEU A 221 -9.98 9.71 -0.48
N LEU A 222 -9.71 10.64 0.45
CA LEU A 222 -10.50 10.78 1.69
C LEU A 222 -11.88 11.42 1.43
N GLU A 223 -11.96 12.37 0.50
CA GLU A 223 -13.17 13.18 0.28
C GLU A 223 -14.11 12.63 -0.81
N THR A 224 -13.71 11.61 -1.55
CA THR A 224 -14.51 11.03 -2.64
C THR A 224 -14.57 9.50 -2.53
N ALA A 225 -15.22 8.81 -3.47
CA ALA A 225 -15.24 7.35 -3.57
C ALA A 225 -13.96 6.78 -4.21
N VAL A 226 -13.09 7.61 -4.80
CA VAL A 226 -11.93 7.12 -5.56
C VAL A 226 -10.80 6.61 -4.65
N SER A 227 -9.93 5.78 -5.20
CA SER A 227 -8.64 5.46 -4.64
C SER A 227 -7.53 5.65 -5.67
N PHE A 228 -6.29 5.48 -5.24
CA PHE A 228 -5.12 5.51 -6.09
C PHE A 228 -4.40 4.18 -6.04
N GLY A 229 -3.92 3.74 -7.20
CA GLY A 229 -2.89 2.72 -7.30
C GLY A 229 -1.51 3.35 -7.13
N HIS A 230 -0.73 3.32 -8.19
CA HIS A 230 0.59 3.95 -8.20
C HIS A 230 0.51 5.48 -8.26
N ASN A 231 1.40 6.12 -7.51
CA ASN A 231 1.55 7.56 -7.46
C ASN A 231 3.00 7.93 -7.79
N PHE A 232 3.19 8.77 -8.80
CA PHE A 232 4.51 9.23 -9.23
C PHE A 232 4.73 10.69 -8.83
N PRO A 233 5.65 10.99 -7.89
CA PRO A 233 5.96 12.34 -7.46
C PRO A 233 6.64 13.13 -8.57
N LYS A 234 6.64 14.47 -8.45
CA LYS A 234 7.24 15.38 -9.44
C LYS A 234 8.71 15.05 -9.78
N TYR A 235 9.46 14.51 -8.82
CA TYR A 235 10.89 14.20 -8.95
C TYR A 235 11.16 12.84 -9.61
N GLN A 236 10.13 12.03 -9.87
CA GLN A 236 10.27 10.76 -10.61
C GLN A 236 9.65 10.81 -12.01
N LEU A 237 8.96 11.90 -12.38
CA LEU A 237 8.23 11.97 -13.64
C LEU A 237 9.12 11.81 -14.87
N GLU A 238 10.41 12.18 -14.79
CA GLU A 238 11.37 11.98 -15.89
C GLU A 238 11.55 10.50 -16.26
N PHE A 239 11.36 9.60 -15.30
CA PHE A 239 11.48 8.16 -15.50
C PHE A 239 10.17 7.54 -16.04
N VAL A 240 9.02 8.18 -15.84
CA VAL A 240 7.72 7.60 -16.19
C VAL A 240 7.56 7.51 -17.71
N ASP A 241 7.73 6.34 -18.30
CA ASP A 241 7.51 6.08 -19.73
C ASP A 241 6.26 5.22 -19.97
N GLU A 242 6.01 4.84 -21.22
CA GLU A 242 4.87 3.99 -21.58
C GLU A 242 4.91 2.63 -20.89
N ALA A 243 6.07 2.00 -20.75
CA ALA A 243 6.19 0.71 -20.08
C ALA A 243 5.80 0.80 -18.60
N LEU A 244 6.26 1.83 -17.89
CA LEU A 244 5.87 2.06 -16.49
C LEU A 244 4.39 2.42 -16.35
N ILE A 245 3.83 3.22 -17.26
CA ILE A 245 2.40 3.54 -17.21
C ILE A 245 1.57 2.28 -17.47
N ARG A 246 1.93 1.43 -18.43
CA ARG A 246 1.26 0.14 -18.66
C ARG A 246 1.29 -0.74 -17.41
N GLN A 247 2.46 -0.89 -16.79
CA GLN A 247 2.57 -1.59 -15.51
C GLN A 247 1.64 -0.97 -14.45
N ALA A 248 1.64 0.35 -14.30
CA ALA A 248 0.83 1.01 -13.30
C ALA A 248 -0.67 0.82 -13.54
N VAL A 249 -1.12 0.84 -14.80
CA VAL A 249 -2.52 0.57 -15.18
C VAL A 249 -2.90 -0.85 -14.81
N GLU A 250 -2.11 -1.84 -15.24
CA GLU A 250 -2.40 -3.26 -15.05
C GLU A 250 -2.34 -3.65 -13.56
N LYS A 251 -1.26 -3.25 -12.87
CA LYS A 251 -0.98 -3.59 -11.47
C LYS A 251 -1.83 -2.82 -10.46
N SER A 252 -2.63 -1.85 -10.90
CA SER A 252 -3.63 -1.19 -10.06
C SER A 252 -5.07 -1.31 -10.56
N ASN A 253 -5.28 -1.90 -11.74
CA ASN A 253 -6.57 -1.89 -12.43
C ASN A 253 -7.16 -0.47 -12.54
N ALA A 254 -6.32 0.49 -12.93
CA ALA A 254 -6.71 1.89 -13.00
C ALA A 254 -7.68 2.17 -14.15
N GLU A 255 -8.67 3.02 -13.87
CA GLU A 255 -9.72 3.43 -14.83
C GLU A 255 -9.45 4.81 -15.44
N PHE A 256 -8.66 5.63 -14.75
CA PHE A 256 -8.31 6.98 -15.18
C PHE A 256 -6.98 7.43 -14.54
N ALA A 257 -6.51 8.61 -14.93
CA ALA A 257 -5.35 9.26 -14.37
C ALA A 257 -5.72 10.60 -13.73
N TYR A 258 -4.91 11.04 -12.77
CA TYR A 258 -5.00 12.33 -12.13
C TYR A 258 -3.64 13.02 -12.12
N PHE A 259 -3.63 14.30 -12.48
CA PHE A 259 -2.45 15.14 -12.43
C PHE A 259 -2.61 16.19 -11.32
N ASP A 260 -1.68 16.23 -10.37
CA ASP A 260 -1.41 17.44 -9.62
C ASP A 260 -0.71 18.44 -10.56
N ARG A 261 -1.51 19.11 -11.38
CA ARG A 261 -1.00 19.97 -12.45
C ARG A 261 -0.07 21.05 -11.90
N LYS A 262 -0.28 21.56 -10.68
CA LYS A 262 0.51 22.67 -10.14
C LYS A 262 1.95 22.28 -9.83
N SER A 263 2.22 21.00 -9.58
CA SER A 263 3.57 20.51 -9.28
C SER A 263 4.31 19.93 -10.49
N MET A 264 3.61 19.69 -11.61
CA MET A 264 4.18 19.12 -12.84
C MET A 264 4.68 20.21 -13.81
N LYS A 265 5.81 19.93 -14.48
CA LYS A 265 6.27 20.73 -15.62
C LYS A 265 5.33 20.55 -16.81
N SER A 266 5.19 21.59 -17.66
CA SER A 266 4.37 21.51 -18.87
C SER A 266 4.79 20.38 -19.82
N ALA A 267 6.10 20.14 -19.95
CA ALA A 267 6.64 19.08 -20.79
C ALA A 267 6.23 17.68 -20.29
N ASP A 268 6.32 17.43 -18.98
CA ASP A 268 5.90 16.16 -18.40
C ASP A 268 4.39 15.94 -18.54
N ARG A 269 3.58 16.98 -18.32
CA ARG A 269 2.12 16.89 -18.54
C ARG A 269 1.79 16.49 -19.97
N LYS A 270 2.45 17.11 -20.97
CA LYS A 270 2.22 16.81 -22.38
C LYS A 270 2.59 15.37 -22.70
N ARG A 271 3.82 14.97 -22.38
CA ARG A 271 4.36 13.63 -22.67
C ARG A 271 3.54 12.53 -22.00
N ILE A 272 3.21 12.67 -20.71
CA ILE A 272 2.43 11.67 -19.98
C ILE A 272 0.98 11.62 -20.49
N SER A 273 0.37 12.77 -20.85
CA SER A 273 -0.97 12.78 -21.46
C SER A 273 -1.01 12.03 -22.80
N GLU A 274 -0.02 12.22 -23.68
CA GLU A 274 0.06 11.52 -24.96
C GLU A 274 0.15 10.00 -24.77
N ILE A 275 0.95 9.54 -23.80
CA ILE A 275 1.06 8.12 -23.45
C ILE A 275 -0.29 7.60 -22.93
N LEU A 276 -0.90 8.28 -21.97
CA LEU A 276 -2.18 7.87 -21.38
C LEU A 276 -3.30 7.80 -22.43
N GLU A 277 -3.34 8.76 -23.36
CA GLU A 277 -4.27 8.76 -24.48
C GLU A 277 -4.06 7.55 -25.40
N GLY A 278 -2.81 7.22 -25.73
CA GLY A 278 -2.47 6.01 -26.47
C GLY A 278 -2.86 4.71 -25.77
N LEU A 279 -2.96 4.74 -24.43
CA LEU A 279 -3.45 3.62 -23.61
C LEU A 279 -4.97 3.66 -23.35
N GLY A 280 -5.68 4.67 -23.86
CA GLY A 280 -7.12 4.85 -23.64
C GLY A 280 -7.51 5.35 -22.24
N LEU A 281 -6.56 5.82 -21.44
CA LEU A 281 -6.82 6.38 -20.11
C LEU A 281 -7.08 7.89 -20.18
N LYS A 282 -8.20 8.32 -19.59
CA LYS A 282 -8.53 9.75 -19.47
C LYS A 282 -7.85 10.36 -18.25
N VAL A 283 -7.36 11.59 -18.39
CA VAL A 283 -6.92 12.40 -17.25
C VAL A 283 -8.10 13.22 -16.73
N LEU A 284 -8.51 13.01 -15.49
CA LEU A 284 -9.58 13.77 -14.84
C LEU A 284 -9.02 14.91 -13.98
N LYS A 285 -9.70 16.06 -13.97
CA LYS A 285 -9.44 17.17 -13.05
C LYS A 285 -10.07 16.89 -11.69
N GLU A 286 -9.59 17.56 -10.65
CA GLU A 286 -10.17 17.47 -9.30
C GLU A 286 -11.67 17.75 -9.28
N SER A 287 -12.12 18.78 -10.02
CA SER A 287 -13.54 19.13 -10.10
C SER A 287 -14.38 18.02 -10.74
N GLU A 288 -13.84 17.31 -11.73
CA GLU A 288 -14.53 16.20 -12.40
C GLU A 288 -14.59 14.97 -11.49
N ILE A 289 -13.48 14.67 -10.79
CA ILE A 289 -13.43 13.59 -9.80
C ILE A 289 -14.44 13.85 -8.68
N ARG A 290 -14.46 15.06 -8.13
CA ARG A 290 -15.40 15.44 -7.06
C ARG A 290 -16.85 15.48 -7.52
N GLY A 291 -17.10 15.97 -8.73
CA GLY A 291 -18.45 15.97 -9.29
C GLY A 291 -18.99 14.56 -9.56
N LYS A 292 -18.13 13.63 -9.97
CA LYS A 292 -18.54 12.25 -10.33
C LYS A 292 -18.54 11.29 -9.14
N TYR A 293 -17.61 11.47 -8.20
CA TYR A 293 -17.32 10.51 -7.14
C TYR A 293 -17.39 11.13 -5.73
N GLY A 294 -17.82 12.38 -5.59
CA GLY A 294 -17.99 13.01 -4.27
C GLY A 294 -18.93 12.20 -3.39
N ARG A 295 -18.62 12.11 -2.10
CA ARG A 295 -19.53 11.51 -1.11
C ARG A 295 -20.60 12.55 -0.77
N GLU A 296 -21.87 12.14 -0.76
CA GLU A 296 -22.93 12.96 -0.16
C GLU A 296 -22.57 13.20 1.32
N LYS A 297 -22.72 14.45 1.76
CA LYS A 297 -22.41 14.85 3.14
C LYS A 297 -23.52 14.44 4.09
#